data_AF-A0A970KM39-F1
#
_entry.id   AF-A0A970KM39-F1
#
_cell.length_a   1.000
_cell.length_b   1.000
_cell.length_c   1.000
_cell.angle_alpha   90.00
_cell.angle_beta   90.00
_cell.angle_gamma   90.00
#
_symmetry.space_group_name_H-M   'P 1'
#
loop_
_entity.id
_entity.type
_entity.pdbx_description
1 polymer ?
#
loop_
_entity_poly.entity_id
_entity_poly.type
_entity_poly.pdbx_seq_one_letter_code
_entity_poly.pdbx_strand_id
1 'polypeptide(L)'
;MKKYLPILISMLVLSSLSSCNKRKLKEVYDNTEETELLLGLWVPPIYLLTPTQEEADKRYAEIKEAGMVMAYSIHVDPNNMDMLMRSLDAAEKNGIKMLVYLMRYNN
;
A
#
# COMPACT_ATOMS: atom_id res chain seq x y z
N MET A 1 -14.33 27.18 51.92
CA MET A 1 -14.52 26.10 50.92
C MET A 1 -14.85 26.56 49.49
N LYS A 2 -14.98 27.86 49.17
CA LYS A 2 -15.34 28.32 47.80
C LYS A 2 -14.16 28.50 46.83
N LYS A 3 -12.91 28.47 47.30
CA LYS A 3 -11.71 28.76 46.48
C LYS A 3 -11.18 27.57 45.65
N TYR A 4 -11.57 26.33 45.98
CA TYR A 4 -11.09 25.12 45.29
C TYR A 4 -12.11 24.54 44.28
N LEU A 5 -13.34 25.08 44.28
CA LEU A 5 -14.41 24.67 43.37
C LEU A 5 -14.05 24.83 41.87
N PRO A 6 -13.40 25.93 41.41
CA PRO A 6 -13.05 26.05 39.99
C PRO A 6 -11.93 25.08 39.57
N ILE A 7 -11.04 24.69 40.50
CA ILE A 7 -9.94 23.75 40.23
C ILE A 7 -10.48 22.31 40.09
N LEU A 8 -11.49 21.94 40.89
CA LEU A 8 -12.14 20.63 40.76
C LEU A 8 -12.95 20.52 39.47
N ILE A 9 -13.62 21.60 39.05
CA ILE A 9 -14.38 21.64 37.80
C ILE A 9 -13.43 21.55 36.59
N SER A 10 -12.28 22.23 36.60
CA SER A 10 -11.32 22.12 35.49
C SER A 10 -10.71 20.71 35.38
N MET A 11 -10.41 20.04 36.49
CA MET A 11 -9.93 18.64 36.48
C MET A 11 -11.00 17.64 35.99
N LEU A 12 -12.28 17.85 36.32
CA LEU A 12 -13.37 17.00 35.83
C LEU A 12 -13.61 17.18 34.31
N VAL A 13 -13.42 18.39 33.79
CA VAL A 13 -13.57 18.67 32.36
C VAL A 13 -12.40 18.05 31.56
N LEU A 14 -11.16 18.14 32.04
CA LEU A 14 -10.03 17.48 31.37
C LEU A 14 -10.12 15.95 31.34
N SER A 15 -10.64 15.34 32.42
CA SER A 15 -10.80 13.88 32.49
C SER A 15 -11.93 13.36 31.57
N SER A 16 -13.01 14.12 31.40
CA SER A 16 -14.09 13.78 30.46
C SER A 16 -13.72 13.98 28.98
N LEU A 17 -12.91 15.00 28.64
CA LEU A 17 -12.37 15.19 27.28
C LEU A 17 -11.44 14.05 26.86
N SER A 18 -10.62 13.54 27.79
CA SER A 18 -9.69 12.44 27.54
C SER A 18 -10.41 11.10 27.25
N SER A 19 -11.57 10.91 27.89
CA SER A 19 -12.44 9.73 27.74
C SER A 19 -13.21 9.74 26.41
N CYS A 20 -13.73 10.91 26.02
CA CYS A 20 -14.50 11.09 24.79
C CYS A 20 -13.68 10.77 23.54
N ASN A 21 -12.38 11.14 23.54
CA ASN A 21 -11.51 10.92 22.39
C ASN A 21 -11.16 9.44 22.18
N LYS A 22 -11.03 8.64 23.25
CA LYS A 22 -10.72 7.19 23.15
C LYS A 22 -11.86 6.38 22.56
N ARG A 23 -13.11 6.67 22.92
CA ARG A 23 -14.27 5.98 22.34
C ARG A 23 -14.39 6.26 20.84
N LYS A 24 -14.21 7.52 20.45
CA LYS A 24 -14.22 7.93 19.05
C LYS A 24 -13.10 7.28 18.24
N LEU A 25 -11.88 7.19 18.79
CA LEU A 25 -10.77 6.49 18.13
C LEU A 25 -11.05 5.00 17.95
N LYS A 26 -11.60 4.35 18.98
CA LYS A 26 -11.97 2.93 18.92
C LYS A 26 -13.08 2.71 17.90
N GLU A 27 -14.09 3.57 17.87
CA GLU A 27 -15.17 3.51 16.89
C GLU A 27 -14.67 3.75 15.46
N VAL A 28 -13.68 4.63 15.26
CA VAL A 28 -13.02 4.78 13.95
C VAL A 28 -12.26 3.51 13.59
N TYR A 29 -11.49 2.93 14.51
CA TYR A 29 -10.73 1.69 14.28
C TYR A 29 -11.63 0.48 14.00
N ASP A 30 -12.71 0.31 14.78
CA ASP A 30 -13.63 -0.81 14.67
C ASP A 30 -14.52 -0.70 13.41
N ASN A 31 -14.75 0.51 12.88
CA ASN A 31 -15.60 0.77 11.71
C ASN A 31 -14.82 1.15 10.44
N THR A 32 -13.48 1.21 10.48
CA THR A 32 -12.70 1.32 9.24
C THR A 32 -12.58 -0.07 8.65
N GLU A 33 -13.06 -0.26 7.42
CA GLU A 33 -12.64 -1.41 6.63
C GLU A 33 -11.11 -1.38 6.53
N GLU A 34 -10.46 -2.52 6.80
CA GLU A 34 -9.01 -2.66 6.68
C GLU A 34 -8.59 -2.23 5.27
N THR A 35 -8.16 -0.98 5.14
CA THR A 35 -7.62 -0.48 3.89
C THR A 35 -6.20 -1.00 3.82
N GLU A 36 -6.00 -2.06 3.04
CA GLU A 36 -4.69 -2.68 2.83
C GLU A 36 -3.66 -1.59 2.52
N LEU A 37 -2.67 -1.45 3.40
CA LEU A 37 -1.59 -0.49 3.24
C LEU A 37 -0.79 -0.88 2.01
N LEU A 38 -0.90 -0.08 0.94
CA LEU A 38 -0.16 -0.29 -0.29
C LEU A 38 1.30 0.12 -0.09
N LEU A 39 2.09 -0.77 0.51
CA LEU A 39 3.54 -0.68 0.56
C LEU A 39 4.10 -1.05 -0.81
N GLY A 40 4.17 -0.04 -1.69
CA GLY A 40 4.81 -0.15 -2.99
C GLY A 40 6.28 0.19 -2.90
N LEU A 41 7.14 -0.65 -3.50
CA LEU A 41 8.52 -0.28 -3.76
C LEU A 41 8.56 0.48 -5.09
N TRP A 42 8.88 1.76 -5.04
CA TRP A 42 9.29 2.51 -6.23
C TRP A 42 10.76 2.25 -6.49
N VAL A 43 11.07 1.28 -7.35
CA VAL A 43 12.45 1.10 -7.86
C VAL A 43 12.60 1.96 -9.12
N PRO A 44 13.48 2.97 -9.13
CA PRO A 44 13.76 3.78 -10.31
C PRO A 44 14.26 2.93 -11.50
N PRO A 45 14.20 3.44 -12.73
CA PRO A 45 13.67 2.71 -13.87
C PRO A 45 14.75 1.95 -14.64
N ILE A 46 15.12 0.74 -14.21
CA ILE A 46 15.80 -0.25 -15.09
C ILE A 46 15.35 -1.67 -14.73
N TYR A 47 14.05 -1.94 -14.72
CA TYR A 47 13.58 -3.33 -14.77
C TYR A 47 12.54 -3.45 -15.88
N LEU A 48 13.08 -3.83 -17.05
CA LEU A 48 12.31 -4.41 -18.14
C LEU A 48 11.48 -5.57 -17.57
N LEU A 49 10.30 -5.78 -18.15
CA LEU A 49 9.55 -7.01 -17.95
C LEU A 49 10.47 -8.22 -18.19
N THR A 50 10.35 -9.25 -17.38
CA THR A 50 11.28 -10.40 -17.42
C THR A 50 11.09 -11.19 -18.71
N PRO A 51 12.18 -11.65 -19.36
CA PRO A 51 12.13 -12.34 -20.64
C PRO A 51 11.44 -13.70 -20.56
N THR A 52 11.51 -14.41 -19.44
CA THR A 52 10.94 -15.76 -19.26
C THR A 52 9.93 -15.82 -18.11
N GLN A 53 9.13 -16.90 -18.06
CA GLN A 53 8.17 -17.11 -16.97
C GLN A 53 8.87 -17.44 -15.66
N GLU A 54 9.95 -18.23 -15.71
CA GLU A 54 10.73 -18.60 -14.52
C GLU A 54 11.33 -17.36 -13.83
N GLU A 55 11.86 -16.43 -14.62
CA GLU A 55 12.39 -15.17 -14.11
C GLU A 55 11.28 -14.27 -13.55
N ALA A 56 10.10 -14.25 -14.17
CA ALA A 56 8.95 -13.52 -13.66
C ALA A 56 8.54 -14.05 -12.28
N ASP A 57 8.29 -15.36 -12.19
CA ASP A 57 7.88 -16.04 -10.97
C ASP A 57 8.87 -15.80 -9.83
N LYS A 58 10.17 -15.96 -10.11
CA LYS A 58 11.23 -15.71 -9.12
C LYS A 58 11.21 -14.27 -8.64
N ARG A 59 11.14 -13.30 -9.55
CA ARG A 59 11.16 -11.87 -9.20
C ARG A 59 9.98 -11.47 -8.33
N TYR A 60 8.77 -11.90 -8.67
CA TYR A 60 7.58 -11.51 -7.90
C TYR A 60 7.48 -12.24 -6.56
N ALA A 61 8.06 -13.44 -6.44
CA ALA A 61 8.25 -14.09 -5.15
C ALA A 61 9.21 -13.30 -4.23
N GLU A 62 10.34 -12.83 -4.75
CA GLU A 62 11.30 -12.00 -4.00
C GLU A 62 10.66 -10.67 -3.55
N ILE A 63 9.88 -10.02 -4.42
CA ILE A 63 9.14 -8.79 -4.10
C ILE A 63 8.15 -9.06 -2.95
N LYS A 64 7.43 -10.18 -3.00
CA LYS A 64 6.47 -10.57 -1.96
C LYS A 64 7.16 -10.87 -0.63
N GLU A 65 8.27 -11.59 -0.65
CA GLU A 65 9.09 -11.90 0.54
C GLU A 65 9.59 -10.61 1.21
N ALA A 66 9.92 -9.59 0.42
CA ALA A 66 10.32 -8.28 0.92
C ALA A 66 9.16 -7.44 1.49
N GLY A 67 7.94 -7.99 1.58
CA GLY A 67 6.77 -7.36 2.17
C GLY A 67 6.09 -6.32 1.29
N MET A 68 6.42 -6.28 0.00
CA MET A 68 5.81 -5.36 -0.95
C MET A 68 4.50 -5.93 -1.47
N VAL A 69 3.57 -5.03 -1.77
CA VAL A 69 2.24 -5.39 -2.31
C VAL A 69 1.94 -4.69 -3.63
N MET A 70 2.89 -3.90 -4.14
CA MET A 70 2.79 -3.21 -5.42
C MET A 70 4.16 -3.06 -6.09
N ALA A 71 4.18 -3.18 -7.43
CA ALA A 71 5.35 -2.93 -8.26
C ALA A 71 5.01 -2.05 -9.48
N TYR A 72 6.01 -1.29 -9.94
CA TYR A 72 5.94 -0.45 -11.13
C TYR A 72 6.92 -0.94 -12.20
N SER A 73 6.48 -1.04 -13.46
CA SER A 73 7.34 -1.44 -14.58
C SER A 73 7.00 -0.67 -15.87
N ILE A 74 7.84 -0.84 -16.89
CA ILE A 74 7.69 -0.24 -18.21
C ILE A 74 7.64 -1.35 -19.26
N HIS A 75 6.60 -1.32 -20.09
CA HIS A 75 6.52 -2.13 -21.30
C HIS A 75 7.13 -1.36 -22.47
N VAL A 76 8.37 -1.71 -22.82
CA VAL A 76 9.16 -1.00 -23.85
C VAL A 76 8.90 -1.48 -25.28
N ASP A 77 8.48 -2.73 -25.44
CA ASP A 77 8.26 -3.35 -26.74
C ASP A 77 6.77 -3.63 -26.95
N PRO A 78 5.99 -2.70 -27.53
CA PRO A 78 4.54 -2.83 -27.63
C PRO A 78 4.07 -4.01 -28.50
N ASN A 79 4.96 -4.68 -29.24
CA ASN A 79 4.62 -5.86 -30.02
C ASN A 79 4.76 -7.15 -29.21
N ASN A 80 5.47 -7.13 -28.08
CA ASN A 80 5.74 -8.30 -27.26
C ASN A 80 4.80 -8.39 -26.06
N MET A 81 3.52 -8.59 -26.35
CA MET A 81 2.48 -8.72 -25.33
C MET A 81 2.70 -9.92 -24.40
N ASP A 82 3.30 -11.00 -24.90
CA ASP A 82 3.58 -12.18 -24.07
C ASP A 82 4.51 -11.84 -22.90
N MET A 83 5.51 -10.98 -23.12
CA MET A 83 6.40 -10.51 -22.05
C MET A 83 5.65 -9.72 -20.97
N LEU A 84 4.68 -8.90 -21.37
CA LEU A 84 3.79 -8.21 -20.44
C LEU A 84 2.93 -9.21 -19.67
N MET A 85 2.27 -10.14 -20.36
CA MET A 85 1.36 -11.11 -19.74
C MET A 85 2.05 -11.99 -18.71
N ARG A 86 3.24 -12.54 -19.02
CA ARG A 86 4.01 -13.34 -18.05
C ARG A 86 4.28 -12.60 -16.73
N SER A 87 4.58 -11.31 -16.84
CA SER A 87 4.86 -10.47 -15.67
C SER A 87 3.58 -10.16 -14.87
N LEU A 88 2.45 -9.94 -15.56
CA LEU A 88 1.16 -9.72 -14.91
C LEU A 88 0.67 -10.98 -14.20
N ASP A 89 0.78 -12.15 -14.84
CA ASP A 89 0.38 -13.45 -14.28
C ASP A 89 1.21 -13.79 -13.03
N ALA A 90 2.53 -13.57 -13.09
CA ALA A 90 3.42 -13.79 -11.96
C ALA A 90 3.15 -12.82 -10.79
N ALA A 91 2.81 -11.56 -11.09
CA ALA A 91 2.43 -10.58 -10.09
C ALA A 91 1.09 -10.95 -9.42
N GLU A 92 0.08 -11.34 -10.20
CA GLU A 92 -1.22 -11.79 -9.69
C GLU A 92 -1.09 -13.01 -8.79
N LYS A 93 -0.31 -14.03 -9.21
CA LYS A 93 0.00 -15.23 -8.43
C LYS A 93 0.59 -14.91 -7.05
N ASN A 94 1.34 -13.82 -6.92
CA ASN A 94 1.98 -13.41 -5.67
C ASN A 94 1.20 -12.31 -4.92
N GLY A 95 0.02 -11.92 -5.41
CA GLY A 95 -0.78 -10.85 -4.81
C GLY A 95 -0.11 -9.48 -4.85
N ILE A 96 0.63 -9.20 -5.93
CA ILE A 96 1.31 -7.93 -6.18
C ILE A 96 0.49 -7.11 -7.18
N LYS A 97 0.08 -5.89 -6.80
CA LYS A 97 -0.58 -4.95 -7.71
C LYS A 97 0.45 -4.36 -8.68
N MET A 98 0.11 -4.29 -9.95
CA MET A 98 1.01 -3.80 -11.00
C MET A 98 0.55 -2.44 -11.56
N LEU A 99 1.49 -1.51 -11.64
CA LEU A 99 1.38 -0.30 -12.45
C LEU A 99 2.36 -0.41 -13.62
N VAL A 100 1.84 -0.41 -14.85
CA VAL A 100 2.67 -0.58 -16.05
C VAL A 100 2.55 0.66 -16.93
N TYR A 101 3.68 1.30 -17.21
CA TYR A 101 3.76 2.32 -18.25
C TYR A 101 3.92 1.66 -19.62
N LEU A 102 2.95 1.87 -20.51
CA LEU A 102 2.97 1.36 -21.88
C LEU A 102 3.64 2.40 -22.79
N MET A 103 4.87 2.12 -23.26
CA MET A 103 5.49 2.99 -24.27
C MET A 103 4.69 2.94 -25.57
N ARG A 104 4.38 4.12 -26.11
CA ARG A 104 3.82 4.26 -27.45
C ARG A 104 4.95 4.52 -28.44
N TYR A 105 4.92 3.88 -29.61
CA TYR A 105 5.68 4.39 -30.75
C TYR A 105 5.06 5.72 -31.18
N ASN A 106 5.85 6.80 -31.17
CA ASN A 106 5.51 7.99 -31.94
C ASN A 106 5.79 7.64 -33.41
N ASN A 107 4.74 7.39 -34.19
CA ASN A 107 4.83 7.36 -35.65
C ASN A 107 5.07 8.77 -36.20
#